data_AF-A0A662Q3T5-F1
#
_entry.id   AF-A0A662Q3T5-F1
#
_cell.length_a   1.000
_cell.length_b   1.000
_cell.length_c   1.000
_cell.angle_alpha   90.00
_cell.angle_beta   90.00
_cell.angle_gamma   90.00
#
_symmetry.space_group_name_H-M   'P 1'
#
loop_
_entity.id
_entity.type
_entity.pdbx_description
1 polymer ?
#
loop_
_entity_poly.entity_id
_entity_poly.type
_entity_poly.pdbx_seq_one_letter_code
_entity_poly.pdbx_strand_id
1 'polypeptide(L)'
;MIEEAYEGDLRKASKILRGVREAVLIFHDDADGLCAGAIASLALDRIEVKHRLICVEKLSPEIIELIHSQGAELYLYLDIGSGRADLIAENLERSGGSVIIADHHDPAEAKHESLLHLNPELYGYSGETDASGSTATYLLMRSSCELMDAAWLAVVGSAEIPGALRSLNRLALEDAVEAGDVEVKGDGGGERYVITFLKKPWDKISSALTAIGSIGYYEGGPYEAVRNLKSRRFPADLAKRFQELRRKRFAQATAIISRRGLQVDGMVQWFHLGDMFRGLGAKSIGTLTSILSYKRAADPKKYLMGFMSFEPEIPGLGRIRGSWVKVSVRAPKPLAKLIQDGVMPPISDLAIRAAERVGGSADGHRFAASGLIPAGREGDFIREFNRLIDELKPG
;
A
#
# COMPACT_ATOMS: atom_id res chain seq x y z
N MET A 1 16.19 21.33 0.31
CA MET A 1 15.37 22.13 -0.62
C MET A 1 14.66 21.19 -1.58
N ILE A 2 13.45 21.54 -1.98
CA ILE A 2 12.67 20.76 -2.96
C ILE A 2 13.21 21.09 -4.36
N GLU A 3 13.27 20.10 -5.24
CA GLU A 3 13.66 20.27 -6.65
C GLU A 3 12.68 21.22 -7.36
N GLU A 4 13.18 22.10 -8.23
CA GLU A 4 12.40 23.21 -8.80
C GLU A 4 11.26 22.75 -9.72
N ALA A 5 11.49 21.71 -10.53
CA ALA A 5 10.45 21.12 -11.36
C ALA A 5 9.38 20.45 -10.48
N TYR A 6 9.77 19.73 -9.42
CA TYR A 6 8.80 19.15 -8.49
C TYR A 6 7.96 20.24 -7.82
N GLU A 7 8.59 21.29 -7.29
CA GLU A 7 7.89 22.42 -6.68
C GLU A 7 6.95 23.13 -7.68
N GLY A 8 7.37 23.24 -8.94
CA GLY A 8 6.56 23.75 -10.04
C GLY A 8 5.28 22.95 -10.25
N ASP A 9 5.37 21.61 -10.23
CA ASP A 9 4.21 20.73 -10.39
C ASP A 9 3.33 20.69 -9.14
N LEU A 10 3.89 20.78 -7.92
CA LEU A 10 3.10 20.97 -6.69
C LEU A 10 2.25 22.25 -6.78
N ARG A 11 2.80 23.35 -7.30
CA ARG A 11 2.03 24.60 -7.51
C ARG A 11 0.94 24.45 -8.59
N LYS A 12 1.17 23.67 -9.64
CA LYS A 12 0.12 23.36 -10.63
C LYS A 12 -1.01 22.56 -9.98
N ALA A 13 -0.66 21.55 -9.19
CA ALA A 13 -1.60 20.72 -8.45
C ALA A 13 -2.48 21.55 -7.49
N SER A 14 -1.86 22.50 -6.77
CA SER A 14 -2.58 23.44 -5.89
C SER A 14 -3.65 24.26 -6.60
N LYS A 15 -3.39 24.69 -7.84
CA LYS A 15 -4.39 25.39 -8.67
C LYS A 15 -5.55 24.47 -9.05
N ILE A 16 -5.28 23.22 -9.40
CA ILE A 16 -6.30 22.22 -9.70
C ILE A 16 -7.15 21.96 -8.45
N LEU A 17 -6.52 21.70 -7.31
CA LEU A 17 -7.21 21.43 -6.03
C LEU A 17 -8.16 22.54 -5.62
N ARG A 18 -7.75 23.81 -5.77
CA ARG A 18 -8.60 24.98 -5.45
C ARG A 18 -9.67 25.28 -6.50
N GLY A 19 -9.55 24.71 -7.70
CA GLY A 19 -10.46 24.94 -8.81
C GLY A 19 -11.65 23.98 -8.85
N VAL A 20 -11.57 22.85 -8.15
CA VAL A 20 -12.61 21.81 -8.16
C VAL A 20 -13.60 21.96 -7.02
N ARG A 21 -14.81 21.42 -7.19
CA ARG A 21 -15.85 21.44 -6.14
C ARG A 21 -15.87 20.16 -5.34
N GLU A 22 -15.51 19.04 -5.99
CA GLU A 22 -15.48 17.74 -5.37
C GLU A 22 -14.28 16.89 -5.81
N ALA A 23 -13.81 16.05 -4.89
CA ALA A 23 -12.71 15.12 -5.14
C ALA A 23 -12.98 13.73 -4.57
N VAL A 24 -12.33 12.74 -5.15
CA VAL A 24 -12.30 11.35 -4.67
C VAL A 24 -10.91 11.06 -4.19
N LEU A 25 -10.76 10.64 -2.93
CA LEU A 25 -9.47 10.34 -2.33
C LEU A 25 -9.36 8.82 -2.28
N ILE A 26 -8.44 8.30 -3.08
CA ILE A 26 -8.10 6.89 -3.16
C ILE A 26 -6.81 6.72 -2.36
N PHE A 27 -6.83 5.93 -1.29
CA PHE A 27 -5.69 5.80 -0.40
C PHE A 27 -5.47 4.36 0.07
N HIS A 28 -4.23 4.04 0.39
CA HIS A 28 -3.82 2.71 0.82
C HIS A 28 -4.28 2.37 2.27
N ASP A 29 -4.30 1.07 2.62
CA ASP A 29 -4.89 0.56 3.87
C ASP A 29 -3.91 0.41 5.04
N ASP A 30 -2.68 0.89 4.91
CA ASP A 30 -1.68 0.89 5.97
C ASP A 30 -1.38 2.28 6.51
N ALA A 31 -0.46 2.37 7.47
CA ALA A 31 -0.19 3.62 8.17
C ALA A 31 0.15 4.79 7.23
N ASP A 32 0.89 4.54 6.16
CA ASP A 32 1.31 5.60 5.23
C ASP A 32 0.10 6.14 4.47
N GLY A 33 -0.69 5.25 3.84
CA GLY A 33 -1.94 5.60 3.17
C GLY A 33 -3.01 6.20 4.09
N LEU A 34 -3.16 5.70 5.32
CA LEU A 34 -4.10 6.27 6.30
C LEU A 34 -3.69 7.68 6.74
N CYS A 35 -2.38 7.92 6.92
CA CYS A 35 -1.85 9.25 7.20
C CYS A 35 -2.02 10.18 5.99
N ALA A 36 -1.72 9.71 4.77
CA ALA A 36 -1.91 10.44 3.53
C ALA A 36 -3.39 10.84 3.33
N GLY A 37 -4.32 9.90 3.51
CA GLY A 37 -5.76 10.15 3.48
C GLY A 37 -6.22 11.18 4.52
N ALA A 38 -5.66 11.14 5.74
CA ALA A 38 -5.95 12.13 6.78
C ALA A 38 -5.41 13.53 6.47
N ILE A 39 -4.17 13.62 5.96
CA ILE A 39 -3.56 14.88 5.53
C ILE A 39 -4.38 15.52 4.40
N ALA A 40 -4.67 14.77 3.35
CA ALA A 40 -5.44 15.25 2.21
C ALA A 40 -6.86 15.65 2.61
N SER A 41 -7.54 14.81 3.39
CA SER A 41 -8.91 15.08 3.84
C SER A 41 -8.99 16.32 4.75
N LEU A 42 -7.98 16.56 5.60
CA LEU A 42 -7.90 17.78 6.40
C LEU A 42 -7.64 19.03 5.53
N ALA A 43 -6.75 18.94 4.55
CA ALA A 43 -6.44 20.05 3.66
C ALA A 43 -7.64 20.43 2.77
N LEU A 44 -8.35 19.44 2.22
CA LEU A 44 -9.54 19.68 1.40
C LEU A 44 -10.68 20.30 2.21
N ASP A 45 -10.87 19.92 3.48
CA ASP A 45 -11.80 20.63 4.37
C ASP A 45 -11.43 22.12 4.50
N ARG A 46 -10.14 22.45 4.63
CA ARG A 46 -9.66 23.83 4.78
C ARG A 46 -9.85 24.69 3.54
N ILE A 47 -9.82 24.09 2.36
CA ILE A 47 -10.08 24.78 1.08
C ILE A 47 -11.50 24.56 0.58
N GLU A 48 -12.40 24.06 1.43
CA GLU A 48 -13.84 23.88 1.18
C GLU A 48 -14.19 22.97 -0.01
N VAL A 49 -13.33 21.99 -0.31
CA VAL A 49 -13.56 20.99 -1.36
C VAL A 49 -14.24 19.76 -0.75
N LYS A 50 -15.44 19.44 -1.24
CA LYS A 50 -16.17 18.24 -0.82
C LYS A 50 -15.40 17.01 -1.27
N HIS A 51 -15.37 15.97 -0.44
CA HIS A 51 -14.65 14.78 -0.85
C HIS A 51 -15.21 13.49 -0.26
N ARG A 52 -15.02 12.40 -1.02
CA ARG A 52 -15.30 11.04 -0.57
C ARG A 52 -13.99 10.26 -0.45
N LEU A 53 -13.97 9.36 0.52
CA LEU A 53 -12.83 8.51 0.84
C LEU A 53 -13.07 7.12 0.26
N ILE A 54 -12.07 6.57 -0.42
CA ILE A 54 -12.04 5.19 -0.92
C ILE A 54 -10.72 4.57 -0.49
N CYS A 55 -10.78 3.65 0.47
CA CYS A 55 -9.61 2.87 0.84
C CYS A 55 -9.51 1.64 -0.05
N VAL A 56 -8.31 1.37 -0.57
CA VAL A 56 -8.00 0.19 -1.39
C VAL A 56 -6.62 -0.34 -1.02
N GLU A 57 -6.49 -1.65 -0.86
CA GLU A 57 -5.17 -2.28 -0.65
C GLU A 57 -4.35 -2.33 -1.95
N LYS A 58 -5.02 -2.49 -3.10
CA LYS A 58 -4.34 -2.71 -4.37
C LYS A 58 -5.22 -2.29 -5.53
N LEU A 59 -4.59 -1.77 -6.58
CA LEU A 59 -5.26 -1.36 -7.81
C LEU A 59 -5.12 -2.47 -8.87
N SER A 60 -6.10 -3.38 -8.90
CA SER A 60 -6.27 -4.24 -10.07
C SER A 60 -7.02 -3.48 -11.18
N PRO A 61 -6.97 -3.94 -12.45
CA PRO A 61 -7.74 -3.33 -13.54
C PRO A 61 -9.23 -3.16 -13.20
N GLU A 62 -9.84 -4.16 -12.56
CA GLU A 62 -11.25 -4.15 -12.15
C GLU A 62 -11.55 -3.10 -11.09
N ILE A 63 -10.59 -2.82 -10.19
CA ILE A 63 -10.73 -1.82 -9.14
C ILE A 63 -10.61 -0.41 -9.73
N ILE A 64 -9.64 -0.20 -10.62
CA ILE A 64 -9.46 1.09 -11.30
C ILE A 64 -10.70 1.40 -12.15
N GLU A 65 -11.18 0.43 -12.93
CA GLU A 65 -12.41 0.58 -13.72
C GLU A 65 -13.60 0.94 -12.82
N LEU A 66 -13.76 0.26 -11.67
CA LEU A 66 -14.83 0.55 -10.73
C LEU A 66 -14.71 1.97 -10.14
N ILE A 67 -13.51 2.43 -9.76
CA ILE A 67 -13.27 3.80 -9.26
C ILE A 67 -13.71 4.83 -10.31
N HIS A 68 -13.21 4.70 -11.53
CA HIS A 68 -13.45 5.66 -12.61
C HIS A 68 -14.87 5.61 -13.17
N SER A 69 -15.56 4.46 -13.05
CA SER A 69 -16.98 4.33 -13.43
C SER A 69 -17.93 5.23 -12.62
N GLN A 70 -17.50 5.68 -11.44
CA GLN A 70 -18.30 6.54 -10.58
C GLN A 70 -18.36 7.99 -11.09
N GLY A 71 -17.39 8.41 -11.90
CA GLY A 71 -17.20 9.82 -12.29
C GLY A 71 -16.71 10.69 -11.13
N ALA A 72 -15.80 11.60 -11.42
CA ALA A 72 -15.34 12.63 -10.49
C ALA A 72 -14.72 13.80 -11.25
N GLU A 73 -14.81 15.00 -10.66
CA GLU A 73 -14.07 16.16 -11.15
C GLU A 73 -12.55 15.98 -10.95
N LEU A 74 -12.16 15.43 -9.78
CA LEU A 74 -10.79 15.12 -9.43
C LEU A 74 -10.66 13.77 -8.71
N TYR A 75 -9.74 12.93 -9.16
CA TYR A 75 -9.27 11.74 -8.45
C TYR A 75 -7.89 12.02 -7.84
N LEU A 76 -7.77 11.84 -6.54
CA LEU A 76 -6.54 11.96 -5.77
C LEU A 76 -6.10 10.57 -5.32
N TYR A 77 -5.08 10.02 -5.95
CA TYR A 77 -4.45 8.78 -5.52
C TYR A 77 -3.30 9.10 -4.55
N LEU A 78 -3.37 8.55 -3.34
CA LEU A 78 -2.53 8.91 -2.20
C LEU A 78 -1.86 7.64 -1.65
N ASP A 79 -0.53 7.58 -1.68
CA ASP A 79 0.25 6.38 -1.30
C ASP A 79 -0.13 5.12 -2.12
N ILE A 80 -0.69 5.34 -3.30
CA ILE A 80 -1.07 4.31 -4.25
C ILE A 80 -1.19 4.95 -5.63
N GLY A 81 -1.14 4.15 -6.69
CA GLY A 81 -1.42 4.60 -8.06
C GLY A 81 -0.22 4.62 -8.99
N SER A 82 1.00 4.90 -8.51
CA SER A 82 2.16 5.09 -9.38
C SER A 82 2.47 3.86 -10.22
N GLY A 83 2.48 2.67 -9.63
CA GLY A 83 2.75 1.42 -10.35
C GLY A 83 1.67 1.01 -11.36
N ARG A 84 0.55 1.73 -11.43
CA ARG A 84 -0.57 1.52 -12.37
C ARG A 84 -1.03 2.82 -13.04
N ALA A 85 -0.13 3.81 -13.13
CA ALA A 85 -0.44 5.10 -13.72
C ALA A 85 -0.88 4.98 -15.19
N ASP A 86 -0.37 3.97 -15.90
CA ASP A 86 -0.78 3.54 -17.24
C ASP A 86 -2.28 3.22 -17.30
N LEU A 87 -2.75 2.30 -16.45
CA LEU A 87 -4.15 1.90 -16.40
C LEU A 87 -5.05 3.04 -15.90
N ILE A 88 -4.57 3.88 -14.99
CA ILE A 88 -5.30 5.06 -14.53
C ILE A 88 -5.48 6.04 -15.70
N ALA A 89 -4.43 6.29 -16.50
CA ALA A 89 -4.51 7.14 -17.68
C ALA A 89 -5.51 6.59 -18.72
N GLU A 90 -5.47 5.28 -19.02
CA GLU A 90 -6.41 4.64 -19.95
C GLU A 90 -7.88 4.75 -19.51
N ASN A 91 -8.14 4.71 -18.19
CA ASN A 91 -9.49 4.89 -17.65
C ASN A 91 -9.91 6.36 -17.59
N LEU A 92 -8.95 7.28 -17.46
CA LEU A 92 -9.20 8.71 -17.48
C LEU A 92 -9.73 9.18 -18.85
N GLU A 93 -9.22 8.63 -19.95
CA GLU A 93 -9.72 8.91 -21.31
C GLU A 93 -11.23 8.63 -21.45
N ARG A 94 -11.75 7.65 -20.71
CA ARG A 94 -13.17 7.22 -20.77
C ARG A 94 -14.04 7.94 -19.75
N SER A 95 -13.50 8.20 -18.56
CA SER A 95 -14.26 8.74 -17.42
C SER A 95 -14.24 10.27 -17.34
N GLY A 96 -13.25 10.93 -17.95
CA GLY A 96 -13.02 12.36 -17.83
C GLY A 96 -12.58 12.79 -16.42
N GLY A 97 -12.45 14.10 -16.22
CA GLY A 97 -11.95 14.69 -14.98
C GLY A 97 -10.43 14.87 -14.98
N SER A 98 -9.87 15.14 -13.80
CA SER A 98 -8.43 15.22 -13.57
C SER A 98 -7.96 14.15 -12.59
N VAL A 99 -6.70 13.75 -12.69
CA VAL A 99 -6.05 12.84 -11.75
C VAL A 99 -4.79 13.49 -11.20
N ILE A 100 -4.61 13.41 -9.89
CA ILE A 100 -3.33 13.68 -9.23
C ILE A 100 -2.92 12.42 -8.49
N ILE A 101 -1.69 11.94 -8.73
CA ILE A 101 -1.08 10.83 -8.01
C ILE A 101 0.02 11.40 -7.10
N ALA A 102 -0.12 11.25 -5.78
CA ALA A 102 0.91 11.58 -4.78
C ALA A 102 1.31 10.29 -4.06
N ASP A 103 2.43 9.70 -4.48
CA ASP A 103 2.83 8.34 -4.14
C ASP A 103 4.36 8.22 -4.27
N HIS A 104 4.95 7.14 -3.79
CA HIS A 104 6.40 6.94 -3.72
C HIS A 104 6.86 5.58 -4.27
N HIS A 105 5.93 4.70 -4.68
CA HIS A 105 6.26 3.40 -5.28
C HIS A 105 6.83 3.55 -6.70
N ASP A 106 7.52 2.51 -7.20
CA ASP A 106 8.04 2.45 -8.58
C ASP A 106 6.98 2.91 -9.60
N PRO A 107 7.21 4.03 -10.34
CA PRO A 107 6.21 4.58 -11.24
C PRO A 107 6.15 3.82 -12.58
N ALA A 108 4.94 3.49 -13.02
CA ALA A 108 4.68 3.11 -14.40
C ALA A 108 4.71 4.35 -15.30
N GLU A 109 5.20 4.20 -16.54
CA GLU A 109 5.14 5.28 -17.51
C GLU A 109 3.70 5.58 -17.91
N ALA A 110 3.27 6.82 -17.70
CA ALA A 110 1.98 7.31 -18.16
C ALA A 110 2.08 8.76 -18.60
N LYS A 111 1.41 9.09 -19.70
CA LYS A 111 1.28 10.47 -20.19
C LYS A 111 -0.17 10.71 -20.55
N HIS A 112 -0.81 11.64 -19.85
CA HIS A 112 -2.16 12.11 -20.14
C HIS A 112 -2.27 13.58 -19.71
N GLU A 113 -2.93 14.43 -20.49
CA GLU A 113 -2.98 15.88 -20.24
C GLU A 113 -3.61 16.24 -18.90
N SER A 114 -4.61 15.46 -18.48
CA SER A 114 -5.30 15.62 -17.19
C SER A 114 -4.73 14.76 -16.06
N LEU A 115 -3.56 14.16 -16.23
CA LEU A 115 -2.86 13.38 -15.20
C LEU A 115 -1.61 14.14 -14.73
N LEU A 116 -1.56 14.45 -13.43
CA LEU A 116 -0.37 14.97 -12.79
C LEU A 116 0.23 13.93 -11.83
N HIS A 117 1.40 13.41 -12.19
CA HIS A 117 2.08 12.34 -11.44
C HIS A 117 3.15 12.94 -10.52
N LEU A 118 2.77 13.23 -9.28
CA LEU A 118 3.62 13.84 -8.26
C LEU A 118 4.36 12.77 -7.44
N ASN A 119 4.98 11.82 -8.13
CA ASN A 119 5.83 10.83 -7.49
C ASN A 119 7.27 11.36 -7.42
N PRO A 120 7.88 11.51 -6.23
CA PRO A 120 9.24 12.01 -6.07
C PRO A 120 10.31 11.28 -6.90
N GLU A 121 10.11 10.01 -7.26
CA GLU A 121 11.04 9.26 -8.12
C GLU A 121 11.18 9.86 -9.52
N LEU A 122 10.12 10.47 -10.05
CA LEU A 122 10.15 11.17 -11.34
C LEU A 122 10.98 12.47 -11.30
N TYR A 123 11.37 12.91 -10.10
CA TYR A 123 12.15 14.14 -9.86
C TYR A 123 13.53 13.83 -9.24
N GLY A 124 13.97 12.56 -9.27
CA GLY A 124 15.30 12.16 -8.84
C GLY A 124 15.45 11.86 -7.34
N TYR A 125 14.34 11.73 -6.61
CA TYR A 125 14.35 11.23 -5.22
C TYR A 125 14.18 9.71 -5.20
N SER A 126 14.55 9.05 -4.10
CA SER A 126 14.25 7.63 -3.89
C SER A 126 12.99 7.47 -3.04
N GLY A 127 11.97 6.76 -3.54
CA GLY A 127 10.77 6.43 -2.77
C GLY A 127 11.04 5.47 -1.61
N GLU A 128 12.10 4.68 -1.67
CA GLU A 128 12.50 3.79 -0.57
C GLU A 128 13.11 4.54 0.63
N THR A 129 13.57 5.79 0.46
CA THR A 129 14.41 6.45 1.49
C THR A 129 14.21 7.95 1.65
N ASP A 130 13.89 8.69 0.59
CA ASP A 130 13.78 10.16 0.60
C ASP A 130 12.36 10.67 0.85
N ALA A 131 11.34 9.89 0.49
CA ALA A 131 9.93 10.26 0.62
C ALA A 131 9.03 9.04 0.86
N SER A 132 8.05 9.20 1.75
CA SER A 132 6.89 8.31 1.90
C SER A 132 5.66 8.86 1.15
N GLY A 133 4.60 8.06 0.98
CA GLY A 133 3.36 8.51 0.37
C GLY A 133 2.67 9.62 1.17
N SER A 134 2.71 9.55 2.50
CA SER A 134 2.21 10.61 3.39
C SER A 134 3.07 11.88 3.35
N THR A 135 4.39 11.77 3.19
CA THR A 135 5.25 12.94 2.96
C THR A 135 4.94 13.59 1.61
N ALA A 136 4.83 12.81 0.53
CA ALA A 136 4.46 13.34 -0.79
C ALA A 136 3.11 14.06 -0.73
N THR A 137 2.13 13.45 -0.06
CA THR A 137 0.81 14.04 0.16
C THR A 137 0.87 15.31 1.00
N TYR A 138 1.68 15.35 2.06
CA TYR A 138 1.88 16.54 2.88
C TYR A 138 2.46 17.71 2.08
N LEU A 139 3.50 17.45 1.27
CA LEU A 139 4.11 18.48 0.42
C LEU A 139 3.13 19.02 -0.63
N LEU A 140 2.31 18.15 -1.23
CA LEU A 140 1.21 18.56 -2.11
C LEU A 140 0.22 19.46 -1.37
N MET A 141 -0.29 19.00 -0.23
CA MET A 141 -1.42 19.65 0.43
C MET A 141 -1.00 20.96 1.13
N ARG A 142 0.23 21.04 1.67
CA ARG A 142 0.78 22.28 2.26
C ARG A 142 1.02 23.37 1.21
N SER A 143 1.16 23.01 -0.08
CA SER A 143 1.19 24.00 -1.18
C SER A 143 -0.19 24.62 -1.47
N SER A 144 -1.25 24.05 -0.90
CA SER A 144 -2.64 24.46 -1.09
C SER A 144 -3.24 25.15 0.12
N CYS A 145 -2.73 24.96 1.34
CA CYS A 145 -3.20 25.65 2.55
C CYS A 145 -2.15 25.55 3.67
N GLU A 146 -2.29 26.39 4.70
CA GLU A 146 -1.55 26.19 5.96
C GLU A 146 -1.86 24.81 6.51
N LEU A 147 -0.83 23.98 6.75
CA LEU A 147 -0.99 22.56 7.08
C LEU A 147 0.05 22.02 8.05
N MET A 148 0.88 22.89 8.64
CA MET A 148 2.00 22.49 9.50
C MET A 148 1.55 21.62 10.71
N ASP A 149 0.33 21.82 11.19
CA ASP A 149 -0.29 21.01 12.26
C ASP A 149 -0.71 19.59 11.83
N ALA A 150 -0.51 19.22 10.56
CA ALA A 150 -0.66 17.87 10.04
C ALA A 150 0.69 17.20 9.73
N ALA A 151 1.81 17.92 9.85
CA ALA A 151 3.14 17.40 9.49
C ALA A 151 3.52 16.14 10.28
N TRP A 152 3.05 16.01 11.53
CA TRP A 152 3.24 14.82 12.35
C TRP A 152 2.65 13.54 11.74
N LEU A 153 1.63 13.64 10.87
CA LEU A 153 1.07 12.50 10.16
C LEU A 153 2.05 11.95 9.12
N ALA A 154 2.75 12.82 8.39
CA ALA A 154 3.79 12.42 7.46
C ALA A 154 4.96 11.72 8.18
N VAL A 155 5.30 12.21 9.37
CA VAL A 155 6.29 11.57 10.25
C VAL A 155 5.84 10.17 10.70
N VAL A 156 4.55 9.99 11.04
CA VAL A 156 3.99 8.67 11.40
C VAL A 156 3.92 7.73 10.19
N GLY A 157 3.47 8.21 9.03
CA GLY A 157 3.35 7.40 7.83
C GLY A 157 4.71 6.92 7.30
N SER A 158 5.74 7.77 7.43
CA SER A 158 7.13 7.45 7.06
C SER A 158 7.81 6.41 7.95
N ALA A 159 7.16 5.83 8.96
CA ALA A 159 7.82 4.96 9.93
C ALA A 159 8.35 3.63 9.36
N GLU A 160 7.93 3.22 8.16
CA GLU A 160 8.50 2.05 7.45
C GLU A 160 9.75 2.42 6.63
N ILE A 161 10.03 3.72 6.43
CA ILE A 161 11.27 4.18 5.77
C ILE A 161 12.47 3.86 6.68
N PRO A 162 13.50 3.17 6.18
CA PRO A 162 14.63 2.74 6.99
C PRO A 162 15.54 3.92 7.38
N GLY A 163 16.02 3.91 8.61
CA GLY A 163 16.99 4.88 9.11
C GLY A 163 16.37 6.20 9.55
N ALA A 164 17.20 7.23 9.66
CA ALA A 164 16.73 8.58 9.97
C ALA A 164 16.02 9.20 8.76
N LEU A 165 14.94 9.94 9.00
CA LEU A 165 14.24 10.64 7.93
C LEU A 165 15.19 11.65 7.27
N ARG A 166 15.34 11.57 5.96
CA ARG A 166 16.21 12.44 5.16
C ARG A 166 15.42 13.10 4.04
N SER A 167 16.04 14.05 3.34
CA SER A 167 15.46 14.69 2.15
C SER A 167 14.03 15.22 2.40
N LEU A 168 13.06 14.83 1.58
CA LEU A 168 11.67 15.29 1.69
C LEU A 168 11.02 14.88 3.02
N ASN A 169 11.31 13.67 3.51
CA ASN A 169 10.85 13.23 4.83
C ASN A 169 11.40 14.11 5.97
N ARG A 170 12.64 14.62 5.84
CA ARG A 170 13.23 15.54 6.82
C ARG A 170 12.49 16.88 6.85
N LEU A 171 12.04 17.39 5.71
CA LEU A 171 11.26 18.64 5.65
C LEU A 171 9.95 18.52 6.45
N ALA A 172 9.21 17.42 6.25
CA ALA A 172 7.98 17.18 7.01
C ALA A 172 8.25 16.99 8.50
N LEU A 173 9.38 16.38 8.86
CA LEU A 173 9.81 16.25 10.24
C LEU A 173 10.15 17.61 10.89
N GLU A 174 10.90 18.47 10.19
CA GLU A 174 11.27 19.80 10.68
C GLU A 174 10.03 20.64 10.97
N ASP A 175 9.08 20.67 10.04
CA ASP A 175 7.76 21.29 10.21
C ASP A 175 7.03 20.76 11.45
N ALA A 176 7.06 19.43 11.67
CA ALA A 176 6.40 18.80 12.82
C ALA A 176 7.10 19.10 14.16
N VAL A 177 8.42 19.29 14.15
CA VAL A 177 9.20 19.73 15.31
C VAL A 177 8.93 21.19 15.61
N GLU A 178 8.87 22.06 14.59
CA GLU A 178 8.53 23.47 14.72
C GLU A 178 7.11 23.67 15.29
N ALA A 179 6.15 22.84 14.85
CA ALA A 179 4.81 22.80 15.42
C ALA A 179 4.76 22.30 16.88
N GLY A 180 5.86 21.74 17.41
CA GLY A 180 5.92 21.14 18.75
C GLY A 180 5.25 19.75 18.85
N ASP A 181 4.90 19.15 17.72
CA ASP A 181 4.17 17.88 17.65
C ASP A 181 5.08 16.65 17.70
N VAL A 182 6.35 16.83 17.34
CA VAL A 182 7.34 15.75 17.30
C VAL A 182 8.59 16.16 18.07
N GLU A 183 9.06 15.25 18.91
CA GLU A 183 10.38 15.34 19.56
C GLU A 183 11.30 14.29 18.92
N VAL A 184 12.48 14.73 18.46
CA VAL A 184 13.55 13.84 17.98
C VAL A 184 14.38 13.37 19.18
N LYS A 185 14.48 12.06 19.37
CA LYS A 185 15.35 11.42 20.36
C LYS A 185 16.43 10.62 19.66
N GLY A 186 17.66 10.69 20.14
CA GLY A 186 18.77 9.89 19.63
C GLY A 186 19.41 9.05 20.73
N ASP A 187 19.82 7.83 20.39
CA ASP A 187 20.94 7.15 21.04
C ASP A 187 21.73 6.30 20.03
N GLY A 188 23.06 6.36 20.11
CA GLY A 188 24.04 5.33 19.71
C GLY A 188 23.90 4.54 18.39
N GLY A 189 23.03 4.91 17.45
CA GLY A 189 22.78 4.15 16.23
C GLY A 189 21.55 4.53 15.39
N GLY A 190 20.71 5.48 15.81
CA GLY A 190 19.60 6.00 14.99
C GLY A 190 18.77 7.12 15.63
N GLU A 191 17.82 7.68 14.86
CA GLU A 191 16.83 8.65 15.33
C GLU A 191 15.50 7.95 15.67
N ARG A 192 14.85 8.39 16.73
CA ARG A 192 13.51 7.98 17.14
C ARG A 192 12.64 9.21 17.33
N TYR A 193 11.38 9.11 16.93
CA TYR A 193 10.49 10.27 16.91
C TYR A 193 9.28 10.00 17.78
N VAL A 194 9.01 10.93 18.69
CA VAL A 194 7.93 10.84 19.67
C VAL A 194 6.88 11.88 19.33
N ILE A 195 5.65 11.43 19.09
CA ILE A 195 4.50 12.32 18.92
C ILE A 195 4.12 12.85 20.29
N THR A 196 4.38 14.13 20.54
CA THR A 196 4.43 14.74 21.88
C THR A 196 3.09 14.68 22.59
N PHE A 197 2.01 15.09 21.91
CA PHE A 197 0.66 15.11 22.47
C PHE A 197 0.05 13.72 22.66
N LEU A 198 0.52 12.71 21.91
CA LEU A 198 0.14 11.31 22.11
C LEU A 198 1.04 10.58 23.10
N LYS A 199 2.20 11.17 23.43
CA LYS A 199 3.27 10.56 24.25
C LYS A 199 3.64 9.16 23.76
N LYS A 200 3.69 8.98 22.45
CA LYS A 200 3.91 7.68 21.80
C LYS A 200 4.91 7.82 20.68
N PRO A 201 5.78 6.81 20.48
CA PRO A 201 6.69 6.82 19.37
C PRO A 201 5.94 6.50 18.06
N TRP A 202 6.42 7.10 16.98
CA TRP A 202 5.80 7.09 15.65
C TRP A 202 5.53 5.68 15.07
N ASP A 203 6.40 4.72 15.36
CA ASP A 203 6.48 3.37 14.82
C ASP A 203 5.42 2.48 15.47
N LYS A 204 5.12 2.75 16.74
CA LYS A 204 4.03 2.09 17.46
C LYS A 204 2.68 2.62 17.03
N ILE A 205 2.58 3.91 16.70
CA ILE A 205 1.37 4.49 16.11
C ILE A 205 1.17 3.89 14.71
N SER A 206 2.20 3.93 13.86
CA SER A 206 2.18 3.36 12.52
C SER A 206 1.78 1.88 12.53
N SER A 207 2.46 1.03 13.30
CA SER A 207 2.12 -0.40 13.42
C SER A 207 0.67 -0.65 13.87
N ALA A 208 0.12 0.24 14.69
CA ALA A 208 -1.26 0.16 15.14
C ALA A 208 -2.26 0.65 14.08
N LEU A 209 -1.94 1.72 13.35
CA LEU A 209 -2.73 2.20 12.21
C LEU A 209 -2.78 1.14 11.12
N THR A 210 -1.66 0.49 10.78
CA THR A 210 -1.65 -0.63 9.84
C THR A 210 -2.55 -1.78 10.29
N ALA A 211 -2.62 -2.06 11.60
CA ALA A 211 -3.57 -3.06 12.10
C ALA A 211 -5.03 -2.60 11.95
N ILE A 212 -5.33 -1.32 12.21
CA ILE A 212 -6.68 -0.78 12.03
C ILE A 212 -7.11 -0.85 10.57
N GLY A 213 -6.25 -0.41 9.65
CA GLY A 213 -6.58 -0.36 8.23
C GLY A 213 -6.68 -1.76 7.61
N SER A 214 -5.64 -2.59 7.75
CA SER A 214 -5.60 -3.90 7.10
C SER A 214 -6.46 -4.97 7.78
N ILE A 215 -6.59 -4.99 9.11
CA ILE A 215 -7.35 -6.04 9.82
C ILE A 215 -8.80 -5.59 10.03
N GLY A 216 -9.01 -4.30 10.24
CA GLY A 216 -10.33 -3.68 10.36
C GLY A 216 -10.91 -3.20 9.04
N TYR A 217 -10.32 -3.55 7.90
CA TYR A 217 -10.69 -3.06 6.56
C TYR A 217 -12.21 -3.11 6.30
N TYR A 218 -12.80 -4.29 6.43
CA TYR A 218 -14.23 -4.52 6.21
C TYR A 218 -15.14 -4.03 7.35
N GLU A 219 -14.54 -3.63 8.48
CA GLU A 219 -15.25 -3.03 9.62
C GLU A 219 -15.17 -1.49 9.62
N GLY A 220 -14.68 -0.88 8.53
CA GLY A 220 -14.54 0.58 8.42
C GLY A 220 -13.33 1.17 9.14
N GLY A 221 -12.36 0.33 9.52
CA GLY A 221 -11.13 0.73 10.20
C GLY A 221 -10.39 1.89 9.52
N PRO A 222 -10.13 1.84 8.19
CA PRO A 222 -9.49 2.93 7.48
C PRO A 222 -10.18 4.29 7.65
N TYR A 223 -11.51 4.32 7.55
CA TYR A 223 -12.31 5.54 7.67
C TYR A 223 -12.32 6.09 9.10
N GLU A 224 -12.41 5.22 10.11
CA GLU A 224 -12.30 5.62 11.51
C GLU A 224 -10.90 6.13 11.85
N ALA A 225 -9.85 5.54 11.27
CA ALA A 225 -8.48 6.02 11.42
C ALA A 225 -8.35 7.44 10.84
N VAL A 226 -8.71 7.65 9.58
CA VAL A 226 -8.68 8.97 8.94
C VAL A 226 -9.44 10.02 9.76
N ARG A 227 -10.67 9.70 10.20
CA ARG A 227 -11.48 10.64 11.01
C ARG A 227 -10.80 11.02 12.33
N ASN A 228 -10.21 10.07 13.04
CA ASN A 228 -9.54 10.34 14.30
C ASN A 228 -8.24 11.15 14.10
N LEU A 229 -7.45 10.79 13.09
CA LEU A 229 -6.20 11.45 12.76
C LEU A 229 -6.41 12.92 12.39
N LYS A 230 -7.45 13.24 11.58
CA LYS A 230 -7.85 14.62 11.28
C LYS A 230 -8.13 15.46 12.52
N SER A 231 -8.71 14.86 13.55
CA SER A 231 -8.97 15.52 14.84
C SER A 231 -7.80 15.45 15.82
N ARG A 232 -6.59 15.11 15.36
CA ARG A 232 -5.39 14.95 16.19
C ARG A 232 -5.58 13.93 17.31
N ARG A 233 -6.32 12.85 17.03
CA ARG A 233 -6.56 11.73 17.96
C ARG A 233 -6.03 10.43 17.39
N PHE A 234 -5.64 9.52 18.29
CA PHE A 234 -5.26 8.16 17.96
C PHE A 234 -6.31 7.18 18.51
N PRO A 235 -6.97 6.35 17.67
CA PRO A 235 -8.03 5.46 18.10
C PRO A 235 -7.47 4.18 18.77
N ALA A 236 -6.99 4.33 20.01
CA ALA A 236 -6.29 3.28 20.74
C ALA A 236 -7.12 2.00 20.97
N ASP A 237 -8.43 2.14 21.20
CA ASP A 237 -9.31 0.99 21.42
C ASP A 237 -9.50 0.16 20.15
N LEU A 238 -9.66 0.82 18.99
CA LEU A 238 -9.69 0.15 17.69
C LEU A 238 -8.36 -0.55 17.40
N ALA A 239 -7.23 0.13 17.65
CA ALA A 239 -5.90 -0.44 17.50
C ALA A 239 -5.75 -1.72 18.33
N LYS A 240 -6.10 -1.68 19.62
CA LYS A 240 -6.03 -2.84 20.50
C LYS A 240 -6.90 -3.98 19.99
N ARG A 241 -8.17 -3.70 19.66
CA ARG A 241 -9.12 -4.69 19.14
C ARG A 241 -8.59 -5.41 17.91
N PHE A 242 -8.10 -4.68 16.91
CA PHE A 242 -7.65 -5.27 15.65
C PHE A 242 -6.28 -5.96 15.77
N GLN A 243 -5.40 -5.49 16.65
CA GLN A 243 -4.17 -6.23 16.99
C GLN A 243 -4.47 -7.58 17.68
N GLU A 244 -5.45 -7.62 18.58
CA GLU A 244 -5.89 -8.86 19.22
C GLU A 244 -6.56 -9.81 18.23
N LEU A 245 -7.42 -9.29 17.35
CA LEU A 245 -8.05 -10.06 16.28
C LEU A 245 -7.01 -10.67 15.34
N ARG A 246 -6.02 -9.88 14.89
CA ARG A 246 -4.91 -10.34 14.06
C ARG A 246 -4.18 -11.50 14.72
N ARG A 247 -3.78 -11.34 15.99
CA ARG A 247 -3.09 -12.38 16.76
C ARG A 247 -3.91 -13.68 16.83
N LYS A 248 -5.21 -13.57 17.12
CA LYS A 248 -6.13 -14.72 17.19
C LYS A 248 -6.24 -15.44 15.84
N ARG A 249 -6.52 -14.71 14.76
CA ARG A 249 -6.70 -15.27 13.41
C ARG A 249 -5.41 -15.89 12.87
N PHE A 250 -4.27 -15.26 13.10
CA PHE A 250 -2.97 -15.76 12.64
C PHE A 250 -2.55 -17.02 13.41
N ALA A 251 -2.83 -17.09 14.72
CA ALA A 251 -2.60 -18.31 15.49
C ALA A 251 -3.45 -19.48 14.98
N GLN A 252 -4.74 -19.23 14.67
CA GLN A 252 -5.62 -20.24 14.09
C GLN A 252 -5.13 -20.72 12.71
N ALA A 253 -4.78 -19.79 11.82
CA ALA A 253 -4.25 -20.11 10.49
C ALA A 253 -2.95 -20.91 10.59
N THR A 254 -2.03 -20.49 11.46
CA THR A 254 -0.76 -21.20 11.71
C THR A 254 -1.02 -22.64 12.20
N ALA A 255 -1.95 -22.83 13.14
CA ALA A 255 -2.28 -24.16 13.64
C ALA A 255 -2.87 -25.07 12.55
N ILE A 256 -3.69 -24.53 11.64
CA ILE A 256 -4.23 -25.27 10.50
C ILE A 256 -3.11 -25.69 9.55
N ILE A 257 -2.22 -24.76 9.21
CA ILE A 257 -1.07 -25.01 8.32
C ILE A 257 -0.13 -26.05 8.95
N SER A 258 0.15 -25.95 10.24
CA SER A 258 0.99 -26.93 10.94
C SER A 258 0.39 -28.34 10.97
N ARG A 259 -0.94 -28.47 11.00
CA ARG A 259 -1.61 -29.79 10.98
C ARG A 259 -1.69 -30.40 9.59
N ARG A 260 -1.93 -29.59 8.56
CA ARG A 260 -2.10 -30.07 7.17
C ARG A 260 -0.79 -30.16 6.40
N GLY A 261 0.25 -29.45 6.86
CA GLY A 261 1.48 -29.24 6.09
C GLY A 261 1.27 -28.26 4.93
N LEU A 262 2.39 -27.83 4.35
CA LEU A 262 2.40 -27.12 3.07
C LEU A 262 2.26 -28.16 1.95
N GLN A 263 1.39 -27.89 0.98
CA GLN A 263 1.30 -28.67 -0.25
C GLN A 263 2.49 -28.34 -1.13
N VAL A 264 2.96 -29.29 -1.94
CA VAL A 264 4.12 -29.10 -2.82
C VAL A 264 3.77 -29.54 -4.23
N ASP A 265 4.05 -28.67 -5.20
CA ASP A 265 3.92 -28.95 -6.63
C ASP A 265 5.15 -28.34 -7.33
N GLY A 266 6.02 -29.19 -7.89
CA GLY A 266 7.26 -28.75 -8.50
C GLY A 266 8.15 -27.94 -7.55
N MET A 267 8.51 -26.73 -7.96
CA MET A 267 9.31 -25.76 -7.19
C MET A 267 8.46 -24.85 -6.29
N VAL A 268 7.14 -25.06 -6.25
CA VAL A 268 6.20 -24.29 -5.45
C VAL A 268 5.75 -25.11 -4.24
N GLN A 269 5.75 -24.46 -3.07
CA GLN A 269 5.08 -24.92 -1.87
C GLN A 269 3.98 -23.93 -1.50
N TRP A 270 2.83 -24.42 -1.04
CA TRP A 270 1.68 -23.54 -0.89
C TRP A 270 0.67 -23.98 0.18
N PHE A 271 -0.17 -23.03 0.58
CA PHE A 271 -1.32 -23.25 1.45
C PHE A 271 -2.50 -22.37 1.03
N HIS A 272 -3.72 -22.83 1.28
CA HIS A 272 -4.93 -22.07 1.04
C HIS A 272 -5.79 -22.01 2.29
N LEU A 273 -6.15 -20.79 2.69
CA LEU A 273 -6.95 -20.50 3.89
C LEU A 273 -8.45 -20.37 3.64
N GLY A 274 -8.91 -20.42 2.38
CA GLY A 274 -10.30 -20.13 2.00
C GLY A 274 -10.81 -18.85 2.68
N ASP A 275 -11.93 -18.99 3.38
CA ASP A 275 -12.60 -17.92 4.13
C ASP A 275 -12.07 -17.68 5.56
N MET A 276 -10.95 -18.31 5.98
CA MET A 276 -10.42 -18.14 7.34
C MET A 276 -10.15 -16.67 7.70
N PHE A 277 -9.78 -15.87 6.69
CA PHE A 277 -9.50 -14.44 6.80
C PHE A 277 -10.63 -13.56 6.26
N ARG A 278 -11.84 -14.11 6.09
CA ARG A 278 -13.02 -13.30 5.80
C ARG A 278 -13.24 -12.23 6.88
N GLY A 279 -13.53 -11.01 6.45
CA GLY A 279 -13.66 -9.80 7.24
C GLY A 279 -12.33 -9.07 7.49
N LEU A 280 -11.20 -9.62 7.06
CA LEU A 280 -9.89 -8.97 7.14
C LEU A 280 -9.46 -8.50 5.75
N GLY A 281 -8.70 -7.41 5.67
CA GLY A 281 -8.06 -6.97 4.43
C GLY A 281 -7.09 -8.01 3.87
N ALA A 282 -6.93 -8.02 2.55
CA ALA A 282 -6.16 -9.03 1.83
C ALA A 282 -4.65 -8.96 2.13
N LYS A 283 -4.14 -7.87 2.72
CA LYS A 283 -2.76 -7.76 3.25
C LYS A 283 -2.47 -8.82 4.31
N SER A 284 -3.52 -9.39 4.93
CA SER A 284 -3.43 -10.46 5.92
C SER A 284 -2.74 -11.73 5.40
N ILE A 285 -3.06 -12.19 4.18
CA ILE A 285 -2.39 -13.38 3.61
C ILE A 285 -0.93 -13.09 3.31
N GLY A 286 -0.61 -11.90 2.80
CA GLY A 286 0.76 -11.49 2.50
C GLY A 286 1.64 -11.45 3.75
N THR A 287 1.09 -10.91 4.84
CA THR A 287 1.76 -10.87 6.15
C THR A 287 2.01 -12.27 6.69
N LEU A 288 1.00 -13.15 6.68
CA LEU A 288 1.18 -14.53 7.17
C LEU A 288 2.19 -15.31 6.32
N THR A 289 2.10 -15.17 4.99
CA THR A 289 3.03 -15.84 4.05
C THR A 289 4.46 -15.37 4.27
N SER A 290 4.66 -14.07 4.51
CA SER A 290 5.96 -13.51 4.89
C SER A 290 6.48 -14.10 6.19
N ILE A 291 5.65 -14.20 7.24
CA ILE A 291 6.05 -14.82 8.51
C ILE A 291 6.49 -16.28 8.30
N LEU A 292 5.73 -17.03 7.49
CA LEU A 292 6.00 -18.45 7.21
C LEU A 292 7.27 -18.67 6.39
N SER A 293 7.67 -17.75 5.49
CA SER A 293 8.90 -17.90 4.69
C SER A 293 10.18 -17.93 5.54
N TYR A 294 10.12 -17.42 6.78
CA TYR A 294 11.21 -17.48 7.76
C TYR A 294 11.11 -18.68 8.73
N LYS A 295 10.06 -19.49 8.66
CA LYS A 295 9.87 -20.65 9.54
C LYS A 295 10.47 -21.91 8.93
N ARG A 296 10.95 -22.81 9.80
CA ARG A 296 11.48 -24.13 9.40
C ARG A 296 10.48 -25.03 8.66
N ALA A 297 9.19 -24.73 8.77
CA ALA A 297 8.14 -25.47 8.09
C ALA A 297 8.13 -25.22 6.56
N ALA A 298 8.69 -24.09 6.10
CA ALA A 298 8.84 -23.81 4.68
C ALA A 298 10.17 -24.38 4.17
N ASP A 299 10.12 -25.12 3.05
CA ASP A 299 11.33 -25.58 2.36
C ASP A 299 12.12 -24.34 1.87
N PRO A 300 13.38 -24.15 2.30
CA PRO A 300 14.15 -22.96 1.95
C PRO A 300 14.47 -22.81 0.46
N LYS A 301 14.28 -23.87 -0.36
CA LYS A 301 14.62 -23.91 -1.78
C LYS A 301 13.40 -23.78 -2.71
N LYS A 302 12.18 -23.69 -2.16
CA LYS A 302 10.92 -23.62 -2.93
C LYS A 302 10.21 -22.28 -2.72
N TYR A 303 9.55 -21.79 -3.76
CA TYR A 303 8.71 -20.59 -3.69
C TYR A 303 7.52 -20.85 -2.78
N LEU A 304 7.25 -19.95 -1.83
CA LEU A 304 6.13 -20.09 -0.91
C LEU A 304 4.93 -19.26 -1.37
N MET A 305 3.76 -19.89 -1.51
CA MET A 305 2.51 -19.23 -1.86
C MET A 305 1.44 -19.38 -0.79
N GLY A 306 0.74 -18.29 -0.49
CA GLY A 306 -0.46 -18.27 0.33
C GLY A 306 -1.66 -17.78 -0.46
N PHE A 307 -2.79 -18.49 -0.34
CA PHE A 307 -4.06 -18.14 -0.98
C PHE A 307 -5.15 -17.87 0.06
N MET A 308 -5.96 -16.83 -0.15
CA MET A 308 -7.21 -16.60 0.58
C MET A 308 -8.31 -16.14 -0.36
N SER A 309 -9.57 -16.45 0.00
CA SER A 309 -10.72 -15.88 -0.70
C SER A 309 -10.66 -14.36 -0.59
N PHE A 310 -10.84 -13.67 -1.72
CA PHE A 310 -10.93 -12.21 -1.76
C PHE A 310 -12.39 -11.80 -1.72
N GLU A 311 -12.74 -10.91 -0.80
CA GLU A 311 -14.08 -10.35 -0.75
C GLU A 311 -14.23 -9.29 -1.86
N PRO A 312 -15.16 -9.48 -2.81
CA PRO A 312 -15.28 -8.59 -3.95
C PRO A 312 -15.95 -7.24 -3.60
N GLU A 313 -16.47 -7.08 -2.39
CA GLU A 313 -17.01 -5.81 -1.92
C GLU A 313 -15.86 -4.90 -1.49
N ILE A 314 -15.79 -3.68 -2.01
CA ILE A 314 -14.81 -2.68 -1.62
C ILE A 314 -15.55 -1.62 -0.81
N PRO A 315 -15.29 -1.52 0.52
CA PRO A 315 -15.99 -0.56 1.37
C PRO A 315 -15.92 0.86 0.81
N GLY A 316 -17.07 1.51 0.62
CA GLY A 316 -17.14 2.89 0.11
C GLY A 316 -17.07 3.04 -1.42
N LEU A 317 -16.87 1.95 -2.17
CA LEU A 317 -16.81 1.96 -3.63
C LEU A 317 -17.86 1.05 -4.28
N GLY A 318 -18.01 -0.17 -3.79
CA GLY A 318 -18.95 -1.17 -4.32
C GLY A 318 -18.27 -2.48 -4.69
N ARG A 319 -18.91 -3.28 -5.54
CA ARG A 319 -18.52 -4.67 -5.79
C ARG A 319 -17.81 -4.86 -7.13
N ILE A 320 -16.63 -5.49 -7.12
CA ILE A 320 -16.00 -5.99 -8.35
C ILE A 320 -16.71 -7.25 -8.87
N ARG A 321 -16.81 -7.40 -10.19
CA ARG A 321 -17.48 -8.55 -10.82
C ARG A 321 -16.67 -9.83 -10.65
N GLY A 322 -17.35 -10.96 -10.55
CA GLY A 322 -16.71 -12.28 -10.45
C GLY A 322 -16.39 -12.72 -9.02
N SER A 323 -15.57 -13.76 -8.90
CA SER A 323 -15.09 -14.31 -7.63
C SER A 323 -13.57 -14.44 -7.72
N TRP A 324 -12.89 -13.98 -6.69
CA TRP A 324 -11.45 -13.75 -6.71
C TRP A 324 -10.76 -14.42 -5.55
N VAL A 325 -9.50 -14.79 -5.76
CA VAL A 325 -8.58 -15.26 -4.73
C VAL A 325 -7.37 -14.36 -4.72
N LYS A 326 -6.99 -13.92 -3.52
CA LYS A 326 -5.74 -13.21 -3.28
C LYS A 326 -4.62 -14.24 -3.15
N VAL A 327 -3.60 -14.09 -3.98
CA VAL A 327 -2.34 -14.84 -3.88
C VAL A 327 -1.23 -13.94 -3.34
N SER A 328 -0.39 -14.50 -2.47
CA SER A 328 0.88 -13.90 -2.06
C SER A 328 2.01 -14.88 -2.30
N VAL A 329 3.08 -14.44 -2.95
CA VAL A 329 4.28 -15.23 -3.24
C VAL A 329 5.47 -14.64 -2.48
N ARG A 330 6.29 -15.49 -1.87
CA ARG A 330 7.48 -15.11 -1.10
C ARG A 330 8.64 -16.08 -1.38
N ALA A 331 9.86 -15.56 -1.47
CA ALA A 331 11.07 -16.37 -1.48
C ALA A 331 11.62 -16.52 -0.05
N PRO A 332 11.79 -17.74 0.47
CA PRO A 332 12.63 -17.97 1.66
C PRO A 332 14.07 -17.48 1.43
N LYS A 333 14.79 -17.13 2.50
CA LYS A 333 16.13 -16.50 2.39
C LYS A 333 17.10 -17.22 1.44
N PRO A 334 17.26 -18.57 1.49
CA PRO A 334 18.19 -19.24 0.58
C PRO A 334 17.74 -19.17 -0.88
N LEU A 335 16.45 -19.33 -1.17
CA LEU A 335 15.92 -19.11 -2.52
C LEU A 335 16.08 -17.66 -2.97
N ALA A 336 15.86 -16.68 -2.10
CA ALA A 336 16.08 -15.27 -2.43
C ALA A 336 17.53 -15.00 -2.84
N LYS A 337 18.51 -15.68 -2.21
CA LYS A 337 19.91 -15.62 -2.62
C LYS A 337 20.13 -16.22 -4.01
N LEU A 338 19.52 -17.37 -4.32
CA LEU A 338 19.57 -17.95 -5.67
C LEU A 338 18.94 -17.03 -6.73
N ILE A 339 17.87 -16.33 -6.39
CA ILE A 339 17.25 -15.33 -7.28
C ILE A 339 18.19 -14.13 -7.47
N GLN A 340 18.80 -13.65 -6.39
CA GLN A 340 19.77 -12.56 -6.46
C GLN A 340 20.96 -12.91 -7.36
N ASP A 341 21.43 -14.16 -7.28
CA ASP A 341 22.56 -14.69 -8.05
C ASP A 341 22.19 -15.09 -9.48
N GLY A 342 20.92 -14.90 -9.89
CA GLY A 342 20.45 -15.26 -11.23
C GLY A 342 20.31 -16.76 -11.47
N VAL A 343 20.39 -17.60 -10.44
CA VAL A 343 20.24 -19.07 -10.55
C VAL A 343 18.77 -19.47 -10.64
N MET A 344 17.89 -18.66 -10.06
CA MET A 344 16.44 -18.87 -10.07
C MET A 344 15.71 -17.61 -10.56
N PRO A 345 14.61 -17.75 -11.30
CA PRO A 345 13.89 -16.59 -11.82
C PRO A 345 13.25 -15.73 -10.71
N PRO A 346 13.18 -14.41 -10.90
CA PRO A 346 12.58 -13.49 -9.94
C PRO A 346 11.06 -13.71 -9.79
N ILE A 347 10.55 -13.47 -8.58
CA ILE A 347 9.12 -13.67 -8.27
C ILE A 347 8.22 -12.73 -9.06
N SER A 348 8.64 -11.49 -9.30
CA SER A 348 7.91 -10.50 -10.12
C SER A 348 7.53 -11.09 -11.47
N ASP A 349 8.52 -11.60 -12.21
CA ASP A 349 8.33 -12.06 -13.59
C ASP A 349 7.44 -13.30 -13.65
N LEU A 350 7.63 -14.22 -12.69
CA LEU A 350 6.84 -15.43 -12.59
C LEU A 350 5.38 -15.12 -12.21
N ALA A 351 5.16 -14.31 -11.18
CA ALA A 351 3.83 -14.05 -10.64
C ALA A 351 2.97 -13.22 -11.60
N ILE A 352 3.56 -12.19 -12.23
CA ILE A 352 2.86 -11.33 -13.19
C ILE A 352 2.39 -12.17 -14.39
N ARG A 353 3.31 -12.88 -15.06
CA ARG A 353 2.98 -13.68 -16.24
C ARG A 353 2.02 -14.84 -15.91
N ALA A 354 2.19 -15.49 -14.76
CA ALA A 354 1.28 -16.56 -14.35
C ALA A 354 -0.13 -16.02 -14.05
N ALA A 355 -0.25 -14.86 -13.42
CA ALA A 355 -1.54 -14.23 -13.13
C ALA A 355 -2.27 -13.85 -14.43
N GLU A 356 -1.58 -13.18 -15.36
CA GLU A 356 -2.14 -12.78 -16.65
C GLU A 356 -2.69 -13.98 -17.44
N ARG A 357 -1.94 -15.09 -17.48
CA ARG A 357 -2.33 -16.31 -18.21
C ARG A 357 -3.55 -17.02 -17.62
N VAL A 358 -3.87 -16.78 -16.35
CA VAL A 358 -5.09 -17.31 -15.72
C VAL A 358 -6.24 -16.31 -15.65
N GLY A 359 -6.09 -15.14 -16.30
CA GLY A 359 -7.09 -14.06 -16.30
C GLY A 359 -7.13 -13.27 -15.00
N GLY A 360 -6.00 -13.19 -14.29
CA GLY A 360 -5.80 -12.37 -13.11
C GLY A 360 -4.74 -11.29 -13.31
N SER A 361 -4.38 -10.62 -12.23
CA SER A 361 -3.34 -9.60 -12.21
C SER A 361 -2.45 -9.75 -10.98
N ALA A 362 -1.16 -9.45 -11.13
CA ALA A 362 -0.22 -9.41 -10.02
C ALA A 362 0.73 -8.23 -10.17
N ASP A 363 1.37 -7.86 -9.06
CA ASP A 363 2.56 -7.01 -9.04
C ASP A 363 3.53 -7.57 -8.01
N GLY A 364 4.74 -7.04 -8.01
CA GLY A 364 5.70 -7.26 -6.95
C GLY A 364 7.12 -7.01 -7.40
N HIS A 365 8.02 -7.29 -6.49
CA HIS A 365 9.45 -7.17 -6.71
C HIS A 365 10.08 -8.56 -6.83
N ARG A 366 11.41 -8.55 -7.00
CA ARG A 366 12.26 -9.73 -7.20
C ARG A 366 11.99 -10.89 -6.23
N PHE A 367 11.65 -10.62 -4.96
CA PHE A 367 11.52 -11.65 -3.90
C PHE A 367 10.12 -11.82 -3.34
N ALA A 368 9.16 -11.03 -3.80
CA ALA A 368 7.83 -10.96 -3.23
C ALA A 368 6.84 -10.40 -4.24
N ALA A 369 5.72 -11.08 -4.44
CA ALA A 369 4.63 -10.60 -5.26
C ALA A 369 3.28 -10.89 -4.60
N SER A 370 2.25 -10.19 -5.06
CA SER A 370 0.87 -10.51 -4.72
C SER A 370 -0.03 -10.24 -5.91
N GLY A 371 -1.21 -10.86 -5.93
CA GLY A 371 -2.13 -10.69 -7.05
C GLY A 371 -3.55 -11.14 -6.72
N LEU A 372 -4.47 -10.81 -7.62
CA LEU A 372 -5.83 -11.33 -7.65
C LEU A 372 -5.95 -12.25 -8.87
N ILE A 373 -6.43 -13.47 -8.65
CA ILE A 373 -6.72 -14.44 -9.70
C ILE A 373 -8.18 -14.89 -9.58
N PRO A 374 -8.83 -15.33 -10.68
CA PRO A 374 -10.17 -15.87 -10.59
C PRO A 374 -10.22 -17.11 -9.68
N ALA A 375 -11.25 -17.18 -8.83
CA ALA A 375 -11.42 -18.30 -7.91
C ALA A 375 -11.54 -19.63 -8.68
N GLY A 376 -10.88 -20.69 -8.18
CA GLY A 376 -10.80 -21.99 -8.85
C GLY A 376 -9.66 -22.12 -9.87
N ARG A 377 -8.92 -21.05 -10.15
CA ARG A 377 -7.72 -21.05 -11.03
C ARG A 377 -6.40 -21.18 -10.26
N GLU A 378 -6.42 -21.45 -8.96
CA GLU A 378 -5.21 -21.53 -8.11
C GLU A 378 -4.28 -22.65 -8.60
N GLY A 379 -4.83 -23.80 -8.97
CA GLY A 379 -4.06 -24.90 -9.53
C GLY A 379 -3.47 -24.59 -10.91
N ASP A 380 -4.18 -23.85 -11.75
CA ASP A 380 -3.65 -23.37 -13.04
C ASP A 380 -2.52 -22.36 -12.82
N PHE A 381 -2.69 -21.44 -11.87
CA PHE A 381 -1.67 -20.46 -11.52
C PHE A 381 -0.39 -21.15 -11.06
N ILE A 382 -0.47 -22.15 -10.19
CA ILE A 382 0.69 -22.91 -9.71
C ILE A 382 1.35 -23.68 -10.86
N ARG A 383 0.58 -24.32 -11.74
CA ARG A 383 1.11 -25.02 -12.92
C ARG A 383 1.86 -24.07 -13.84
N GLU A 384 1.27 -22.92 -14.14
CA GLU A 384 1.89 -21.94 -15.02
C GLU A 384 3.13 -21.32 -14.39
N PHE A 385 3.10 -21.07 -13.08
CA PHE A 385 4.26 -20.59 -12.33
C PHE A 385 5.43 -21.59 -12.40
N ASN A 386 5.17 -22.90 -12.21
CA ASN A 386 6.20 -23.93 -12.37
C ASN A 386 6.72 -24.00 -13.83
N ARG A 387 5.83 -23.93 -14.83
CA ARG A 387 6.23 -23.91 -16.24
C ARG A 387 7.15 -22.74 -16.55
N LEU A 388 6.86 -21.56 -16.01
CA LEU A 388 7.69 -20.36 -16.16
C LEU A 388 9.03 -20.48 -15.41
N ILE A 389 9.10 -21.20 -14.29
CA ILE A 389 10.38 -21.50 -13.65
C ILE A 389 11.27 -22.28 -14.61
N ASP A 390 10.75 -23.34 -15.23
CA ASP A 390 11.53 -24.16 -16.16
C ASP A 390 11.93 -23.39 -17.43
N GLU A 391 11.07 -22.48 -17.90
CA GLU A 391 11.32 -21.63 -19.06
C GLU A 391 12.39 -20.54 -18.81
N LEU A 392 12.36 -19.92 -17.61
CA LEU A 392 13.18 -18.75 -17.29
C LEU A 392 14.41 -19.08 -16.45
N LYS A 393 14.55 -20.31 -15.97
CA LYS A 393 15.73 -20.74 -15.23
C LYS A 393 16.95 -20.73 -16.16
N PRO A 394 18.00 -19.96 -15.83
CA PRO A 394 19.22 -20.00 -16.63
C PRO A 394 19.83 -21.41 -16.58
N GLY A 395 20.17 -21.92 -17.77
CA GLY A 395 20.68 -23.28 -17.98
C GLY A 395 22.02 -23.56 -17.31
#